data_AF-A0A965JP78-F1
#
_entry.id   AF-A0A965JP78-F1
#
_cell.length_a   1.000
_cell.length_b   1.000
_cell.length_c   1.000
_cell.angle_alpha   90.00
_cell.angle_beta   90.00
_cell.angle_gamma   90.00
#
_symmetry.space_group_name_H-M   'P 1'
#
loop_
_entity.id
_entity.type
_entity.pdbx_description
1 polymer ?
#
loop_
_entity_poly.entity_id
_entity_poly.type
_entity_poly.pdbx_seq_one_letter_code
_entity_poly.pdbx_strand_id
1 'polypeptide(L)' 'HHPGTNVGIGKDHTLFALTDGLVEFRKKKDNRSFVSIVPLETAQA' A
#
# COMPACT_ATOMS: atom_id res chain seq x y z
N HIS A 1 -1.54 -10.13 3.25
CA HIS A 1 -1.32 -8.76 2.74
C HIS A 1 -1.26 -7.82 3.93
N HIS A 2 -0.26 -6.95 3.96
CA HIS A 2 -0.01 -6.01 5.05
C HIS A 2 -0.05 -4.57 4.52
N PRO A 3 -0.46 -3.60 5.34
CA PRO A 3 -0.39 -2.20 4.96
C PRO A 3 1.07 -1.79 4.74
N GLY A 4 1.32 -1.17 3.60
CA GLY A 4 2.56 -0.49 3.26
C GLY A 4 2.40 1.02 3.39
N THR A 5 3.10 1.78 2.55
CA THR A 5 3.03 3.25 2.59
C THR A 5 1.66 3.72 2.11
N ASN A 6 1.07 4.71 2.79
CA ASN A 6 -0.22 5.33 2.46
C ASN A 6 -1.43 4.37 2.45
N VAL A 7 -1.36 3.28 3.21
CA VAL A 7 -2.45 2.31 3.37
C VAL A 7 -2.75 2.13 4.86
N GLY A 8 -4.03 2.31 5.22
CA GLY A 8 -4.56 2.03 6.55
C GLY A 8 -5.10 0.60 6.67
N ILE A 9 -5.34 0.14 7.90
CA ILE A 9 -5.96 -1.15 8.19
C ILE A 9 -7.15 -0.96 9.14
N GLY A 10 -8.30 -1.49 8.75
CA GLY A 10 -9.53 -1.49 9.55
C GLY A 10 -9.48 -2.54 10.67
N LYS A 11 -10.45 -2.48 11.58
CA LYS A 11 -10.59 -3.45 12.69
C LYS A 11 -10.79 -4.89 12.17
N ASP A 12 -11.42 -5.04 11.02
CA ASP A 12 -11.65 -6.28 10.30
C ASP A 12 -10.48 -6.69 9.38
N HIS A 13 -9.34 -6.00 9.48
CA HIS A 13 -8.17 -6.15 8.62
C HIS A 13 -8.37 -5.72 7.15
N THR A 14 -9.45 -5.00 6.85
CA THR A 14 -9.64 -4.40 5.53
C THR A 14 -8.58 -3.31 5.28
N LEU A 15 -7.89 -3.38 4.15
CA LEU A 15 -6.93 -2.35 3.74
C LEU A 15 -7.64 -1.23 2.98
N PHE A 16 -7.34 0.02 3.30
CA PHE A 16 -7.89 1.19 2.61
C PHE A 16 -6.81 2.23 2.32
N ALA A 17 -6.99 2.99 1.22
CA ALA A 17 -6.06 4.03 0.83
C ALA A 17 -6.19 5.25 1.76
N LEU A 18 -5.04 5.83 2.14
CA LEU A 18 -4.97 7.09 2.89
C LEU A 18 -4.74 8.30 1.99
N THR A 19 -4.37 8.07 0.73
CA THR A 19 -4.11 9.09 -0.29
C THR A 19 -4.53 8.56 -1.66
N ASP A 20 -4.79 9.47 -2.60
CA ASP A 20 -4.96 9.13 -4.01
C ASP A 20 -3.63 8.75 -4.65
N GLY A 21 -3.66 7.75 -5.53
CA GLY A 21 -2.45 7.24 -6.17
C GLY A 21 -2.63 5.90 -6.87
N LEU A 22 -1.51 5.31 -7.26
CA LEU A 22 -1.44 3.98 -7.85
C LEU A 22 -1.14 2.92 -6.80
N VAL A 23 -1.79 1.76 -6.90
CA VAL A 23 -1.55 0.63 -6.00
C VAL A 23 -0.26 -0.10 -6.38
N GLU A 24 0.70 -0.20 -5.46
CA GLU A 24 1.92 -1.00 -5.59
C GLU A 24 1.82 -2.26 -4.70
N PHE A 25 2.04 -3.43 -5.29
CA PHE A 25 2.18 -4.70 -4.57
C PHE A 25 3.65 -5.10 -4.46
N ARG A 26 4.14 -5.34 -3.25
CA ARG A 26 5.53 -5.79 -3.02
C ARG A 26 5.57 -7.02 -2.14
N LYS A 27 6.38 -8.02 -2.54
CA LYS A 27 6.71 -9.17 -1.69
C LYS A 27 8.05 -8.92 -1.00
N LYS A 28 8.13 -9.21 0.30
CA LYS A 28 9.37 -9.18 1.09
C LYS A 28 9.75 -10.61 1.53
N LYS A 29 10.81 -10.75 2.35
CA LYS A 29 11.19 -12.02 2.99
C LYS A 29 9.99 -12.69 3.66
N ASP A 30 10.08 -14.01 3.79
CA ASP A 30 9.06 -14.87 4.41
C ASP A 30 7.69 -14.81 3.70
N ASN A 31 7.70 -14.60 2.38
CA ASN A 31 6.48 -14.49 1.55
C ASN A 31 5.48 -13.42 2.01
N ARG A 32 5.92 -12.43 2.79
CA ARG A 32 5.04 -11.37 3.26
C ARG A 32 4.74 -10.39 2.13
N SER A 33 3.46 -10.27 1.77
CA SER A 33 2.97 -9.31 0.79
C SER A 33 2.55 -7.99 1.46
N PHE A 34 2.97 -6.88 0.88
CA PHE A 34 2.64 -5.52 1.29
C PHE A 34 1.92 -4.78 0.17
N VAL A 35 0.98 -3.93 0.53
CA VAL A 35 0.21 -3.09 -0.39
C VAL A 35 0.46 -1.63 -0.04
N SER A 36 0.93 -0.83 -0.98
CA SER A 36 1.19 0.61 -0.79
C SER A 36 0.45 1.43 -1.86
N ILE A 37 0.23 2.71 -1.59
CA ILE A 37 -0.20 3.67 -2.62
C ILE A 37 0.96 4.62 -2.94
N VAL A 38 1.35 4.68 -4.21
CA VAL A 38 2.31 5.65 -4.74
C VAL A 38 1.52 6.88 -5.21
N PRO A 39 1.70 8.06 -4.59
CA PRO A 39 0.99 9.27 -5.01
C PRO A 39 1.32 9.66 -6.46
N LEU A 40 0.32 10.12 -7.21
CA LEU A 40 0.49 10.49 -8.62
C LEU A 40 1.51 11.62 -8.82
N GLU A 41 1.62 12.54 -7.86
CA GLU A 41 2.58 13.65 -7.90
C GLU A 41 4.04 13.20 -7.79
N THR A 42 4.31 12.02 -7.22
CA THR A 42 5.67 11.50 -7.03
C THR A 42 6.09 10.53 -8.15
N ALA A 43 5.16 10.13 -9.04
CA ALA A 43 5.42 9.19 -10.13
C ALA A 43 6.01 9.85 -11.39
N GLN A 44 6.20 11.18 -11.40
CA GLN A 44 6.85 11.91 -12.49
C GLN A 44 8.24 12.38 -12.05
N ALA A 45 9.26 11.60 -12.42
CA ALA A 45 10.67 12.00 -12.41
C ALA A 45 11.41 11.21 -13.49
#